data_AF-A0A976Q6T9-F1
#
_entry.id   AF-A0A976Q6T9-F1
#
_cell.length_a   1.000
_cell.length_b   1.000
_cell.length_c   1.000
_cell.angle_alpha   90.00
_cell.angle_beta   90.00
_cell.angle_gamma   90.00
#
_symmetry.space_group_name_H-M   'P 1'
#
loop_
_entity.id
_entity.type
_entity.pdbx_description
1 polymer ?
#
loop_
_entity_poly.entity_id
_entity_poly.type
_entity_poly.pdbx_seq_one_letter_code
_entity_poly.pdbx_strand_id
1 'polypeptide(L)'
;MIWMNRLLCALLIAAAVAWLPREFTDTDASADLARIEQERRALVAGNTTLEAQISALEAEVDALHVTSDDPASQARAATEIQRIAREDLNLIRRGEVVFELLPPAEQQP
;
A
#
# COMPACT_ATOMS: atom_id res chain seq x y z
N MET A 1 -64.07 31.89 -19.90
CA MET A 1 -62.71 32.48 -19.92
C MET A 1 -61.74 31.82 -18.92
N ILE A 2 -62.15 31.51 -17.68
CA ILE A 2 -61.30 30.85 -16.66
C ILE A 2 -60.68 29.51 -17.14
N TRP A 3 -61.43 28.70 -17.88
CA TRP A 3 -60.94 27.42 -18.40
C TRP A 3 -59.77 27.58 -19.39
N MET A 4 -59.85 28.58 -20.26
CA MET A 4 -58.79 28.89 -21.22
C MET A 4 -57.52 29.37 -20.52
N ASN A 5 -57.67 30.23 -19.51
CA ASN A 5 -56.54 30.75 -18.74
C ASN A 5 -55.83 29.64 -17.94
N ARG A 6 -56.59 28.68 -17.41
CA ARG A 6 -56.05 27.49 -16.74
C ARG A 6 -55.26 26.60 -17.69
N LEU A 7 -55.76 26.40 -18.90
CA LEU A 7 -55.08 25.61 -19.94
C LEU A 7 -53.77 26.28 -20.38
N LEU A 8 -53.80 27.60 -20.54
CA LEU A 8 -52.63 28.39 -20.89
C LEU A 8 -51.56 28.36 -19.78
N CYS A 9 -51.96 28.51 -18.51
CA CYS A 9 -51.06 28.35 -17.38
C CYS A 9 -50.48 26.93 -17.30
N ALA A 10 -51.29 25.90 -17.49
CA ALA A 10 -50.82 24.51 -17.46
C ALA A 10 -49.79 24.24 -18.57
N LEU A 11 -50.04 24.76 -19.78
CA LEU A 11 -49.12 24.63 -20.91
C LEU A 11 -47.82 25.38 -20.67
N LEU A 12 -47.88 26.56 -20.05
CA LEU A 12 -46.71 27.37 -19.71
C LEU A 12 -45.86 26.68 -18.63
N ILE A 13 -46.49 26.08 -17.61
CA ILE A 13 -45.79 25.29 -16.58
C ILE A 13 -45.16 24.04 -17.22
N ALA A 14 -45.89 23.32 -18.07
CA ALA A 14 -45.36 22.15 -18.76
C ALA A 14 -44.17 22.50 -19.67
N ALA A 15 -44.23 23.62 -20.39
CA ALA A 15 -43.13 24.12 -21.20
C ALA A 15 -41.92 24.53 -20.34
N ALA A 16 -42.15 25.20 -19.20
CA ALA A 16 -41.10 25.56 -18.26
C ALA A 16 -40.39 24.34 -17.66
N VAL A 17 -41.15 23.27 -17.34
CA VAL A 17 -40.59 22.00 -16.85
C VAL A 17 -39.87 21.25 -17.98
N ALA A 18 -40.39 21.30 -19.21
CA ALA A 18 -39.76 20.66 -20.38
C ALA A 18 -38.44 21.34 -20.80
N TRP A 19 -38.30 22.64 -20.53
CA TRP A 19 -37.06 23.40 -20.71
C TRP A 19 -36.12 23.35 -19.51
N LEU A 20 -36.49 22.66 -18.43
CA LEU A 20 -35.58 22.48 -17.31
C LEU A 20 -34.39 21.61 -17.77
N PRO A 21 -33.14 22.09 -17.64
CA PRO A 21 -31.98 21.35 -18.11
C PRO A 21 -31.88 19.99 -17.42
N ARG A 22 -31.76 18.91 -18.21
CA ARG A 22 -31.52 17.55 -17.70
C ARG A 22 -30.14 17.39 -17.04
N GLU A 23 -29.30 18.42 -17.12
CA GLU A 23 -27.97 18.50 -16.51
C GLU A 23 -28.01 18.33 -14.98
N PHE A 24 -29.14 18.67 -14.33
CA PHE A 24 -29.32 18.45 -12.89
C PHE A 24 -29.31 16.98 -12.48
N THR A 25 -29.64 16.03 -13.36
CA THR A 25 -29.57 14.59 -13.04
C THR A 25 -28.21 13.96 -13.30
N ASP A 26 -27.40 14.54 -14.20
CA ASP A 26 -26.07 14.00 -14.56
C ASP A 26 -24.94 14.48 -13.63
N THR A 27 -25.20 15.53 -12.86
CA THR A 27 -24.21 16.11 -11.95
C THR A 27 -23.79 15.11 -10.87
N ASP A 28 -24.74 14.33 -10.32
CA ASP A 28 -24.46 13.30 -9.32
C ASP A 28 -23.62 12.14 -9.89
N ALA A 29 -23.90 11.70 -11.12
CA ALA A 29 -23.15 10.62 -11.77
C ALA A 29 -21.69 11.02 -12.04
N SER A 30 -21.45 12.27 -12.41
CA SER A 30 -20.09 12.78 -12.67
C SER A 30 -19.25 12.93 -11.40
N ALA A 31 -19.88 13.33 -10.29
CA ALA A 31 -19.24 13.46 -8.98
C ALA A 31 -18.83 12.09 -8.42
N ASP A 32 -19.69 11.09 -8.56
CA ASP A 32 -19.41 9.71 -8.12
C ASP A 32 -18.26 9.08 -8.93
N LEU A 33 -18.19 9.31 -10.24
CA LEU A 33 -17.09 8.81 -11.06
C LEU A 33 -15.74 9.44 -10.68
N ALA A 34 -15.72 10.75 -10.40
CA ALA A 34 -14.50 11.44 -9.96
C ALA A 34 -14.01 10.90 -8.61
N ARG A 35 -14.92 10.64 -7.68
CA ARG A 35 -14.61 10.04 -6.39
C ARG A 35 -14.06 8.61 -6.56
N ILE A 36 -14.72 7.77 -7.36
CA ILE A 36 -14.28 6.39 -7.60
C ILE A 36 -12.89 6.36 -8.22
N GLU A 37 -12.60 7.25 -9.19
CA GLU A 37 -11.26 7.32 -9.80
C GLU A 37 -10.21 7.83 -8.82
N GLN A 38 -10.56 8.71 -7.88
CA GLN A 38 -9.66 9.11 -6.79
C GLN A 38 -9.38 7.96 -5.82
N GLU A 39 -10.41 7.22 -5.39
CA GLU A 39 -10.27 6.04 -4.54
C GLU A 39 -9.41 4.97 -5.21
N ARG A 40 -9.65 4.71 -6.50
CA ARG A 40 -8.84 3.78 -7.30
C ARG A 40 -7.36 4.20 -7.33
N ARG A 41 -7.06 5.48 -7.58
CA ARG A 41 -5.68 5.98 -7.60
C ARG A 41 -5.01 5.83 -6.23
N ALA A 42 -5.73 6.11 -5.15
CA ALA A 42 -5.22 5.92 -3.80
C ALA A 42 -4.91 4.45 -3.50
N LEU A 43 -5.79 3.53 -3.91
CA LEU A 43 -5.59 2.09 -3.76
C LEU A 43 -4.38 1.59 -4.56
N VAL A 44 -4.21 2.05 -5.81
CA VAL A 44 -3.05 1.70 -6.63
C VAL A 44 -1.75 2.17 -5.98
N ALA A 45 -1.71 3.42 -5.50
CA ALA A 45 -0.53 3.96 -4.81
C ALA A 45 -0.25 3.24 -3.48
N GLY A 46 -1.30 2.82 -2.75
CA GLY A 46 -1.16 2.00 -1.56
C GLY A 46 -0.57 0.63 -1.88
N ASN A 47 -1.04 -0.01 -2.95
CA ASN A 47 -0.57 -1.32 -3.37
C ASN A 47 0.91 -1.29 -3.78
N THR A 48 1.34 -0.31 -4.59
CA THR A 48 2.76 -0.16 -4.96
C THR A 48 3.66 0.06 -3.75
N THR A 49 3.16 0.77 -2.73
CA THR A 49 3.88 0.96 -1.46
C THR A 49 4.01 -0.34 -0.68
N LEU A 50 2.93 -1.13 -0.61
CA LEU A 50 2.94 -2.44 0.07
C LEU A 50 3.84 -3.45 -0.64
N GLU A 51 3.80 -3.51 -1.97
CA GLU A 51 4.70 -4.37 -2.76
C GLU A 51 6.17 -4.04 -2.49
N ALA A 52 6.51 -2.75 -2.42
CA ALA A 52 7.88 -2.32 -2.09
C ALA A 52 8.28 -2.73 -0.66
N GLN A 53 7.37 -2.62 0.30
CA GLN A 53 7.62 -3.05 1.69
C GLN A 53 7.78 -4.57 1.78
N ILE A 54 6.93 -5.33 1.10
CA ILE A 54 7.02 -6.80 1.04
C ILE A 54 8.37 -7.21 0.45
N SER A 55 8.77 -6.62 -0.68
CA SER A 55 10.06 -6.94 -1.30
C SER A 55 11.26 -6.61 -0.40
N ALA A 56 11.20 -5.50 0.33
CA ALA A 56 12.24 -5.15 1.30
C ALA A 56 12.31 -6.16 2.45
N LEU A 57 11.15 -6.59 2.96
CA LEU A 57 11.05 -7.55 4.05
C LEU A 57 11.50 -8.95 3.61
N GLU A 58 11.14 -9.38 2.40
CA GLU A 58 11.60 -10.64 1.81
C GLU A 58 13.12 -10.65 1.68
N ALA A 59 13.72 -9.55 1.19
CA ALA A 59 15.17 -9.43 1.11
C ALA A 59 15.85 -9.49 2.50
N GLU A 60 15.23 -8.93 3.53
CA GLU A 60 15.72 -8.99 4.90
C GLU A 60 15.62 -10.41 5.48
N VAL A 61 14.51 -11.11 5.23
CA VAL A 61 14.31 -12.51 5.63
C VAL A 61 15.33 -13.41 4.92
N ASP A 62 15.53 -13.22 3.62
CA ASP A 62 16.51 -13.97 2.84
C ASP A 62 17.94 -13.74 3.33
N ALA A 63 18.27 -12.52 3.77
CA ALA A 63 19.56 -12.21 4.37
C ALA A 63 19.78 -12.95 5.71
N LEU A 64 18.70 -13.20 6.45
CA LEU A 64 18.74 -13.90 7.73
C LEU A 64 18.62 -15.42 7.59
N HIS A 65 18.15 -15.91 6.44
CA HIS A 65 17.95 -17.34 6.20
C HIS A 65 19.29 -18.06 6.07
N VAL A 66 19.55 -18.98 7.01
CA VAL A 66 20.72 -19.86 7.01
C VAL A 66 20.36 -21.17 6.32
N THR A 67 20.94 -21.42 5.16
CA THR A 67 20.84 -22.72 4.48
C THR A 67 22.02 -23.60 4.86
N SER A 68 21.77 -24.79 5.40
CA SER A 68 22.81 -25.73 5.87
C SER A 68 23.82 -26.14 4.79
N ASP A 69 23.42 -26.06 3.52
CA ASP A 69 24.24 -26.48 2.37
C ASP A 69 25.12 -25.35 1.81
N ASP A 70 24.99 -24.10 2.27
CA ASP A 70 25.80 -22.96 1.82
C ASP A 70 26.56 -22.30 2.97
N PRO A 71 27.89 -22.50 3.10
CA PRO A 71 28.70 -21.84 4.12
C PRO A 71 28.75 -20.32 3.94
N ALA A 72 28.52 -19.79 2.73
CA ALA A 72 28.44 -18.35 2.51
C ALA A 72 27.12 -17.74 3.02
N SER A 73 26.06 -18.54 3.18
CA SER A 73 24.79 -18.12 3.81
C SER A 73 24.97 -17.94 5.33
N GLN A 74 25.73 -18.82 5.99
CA GLN A 74 26.06 -18.68 7.42
C GLN A 74 26.83 -17.39 7.72
N ALA A 75 27.84 -17.06 6.92
CA ALA A 75 28.64 -15.84 7.10
C ALA A 75 27.83 -14.54 6.89
N ARG A 76 26.88 -14.56 5.94
CA ARG A 76 25.96 -13.43 5.67
C ARG A 76 25.01 -13.21 6.85
N ALA A 77 24.36 -14.28 7.33
CA ALA A 77 23.46 -14.20 8.48
C ALA A 77 24.17 -13.76 9.77
N ALA A 78 25.39 -14.25 10.03
CA ALA A 78 26.19 -13.85 11.18
C ALA A 78 26.53 -12.35 11.18
N THR A 79 26.86 -11.81 10.00
CA THR A 79 27.12 -10.37 9.81
C THR A 79 25.87 -9.54 10.13
N GLU A 80 24.70 -9.98 9.65
CA GLU A 80 23.45 -9.25 9.84
C GLU A 80 22.93 -9.34 11.28
N ILE A 81 23.08 -10.50 11.93
CA ILE A 81 22.83 -10.66 13.36
C ILE A 81 23.72 -9.74 14.19
N GLN A 82 24.99 -9.58 13.82
CA GLN A 82 25.90 -8.66 14.51
C GLN A 82 25.46 -7.19 14.34
N ARG A 83 24.96 -6.81 13.16
CA ARG A 83 24.37 -5.49 12.91
C ARG A 83 23.17 -5.25 13.81
N ILE A 84 22.19 -6.16 13.80
CA ILE A 84 20.97 -6.07 14.62
C ILE A 84 21.29 -6.02 16.11
N ALA A 85 22.22 -6.86 16.59
CA ALA A 85 22.62 -6.89 18.00
C ALA A 85 23.26 -5.58 18.47
N ARG A 86 24.02 -4.91 17.60
CA ARG A 86 24.74 -3.66 17.91
C ARG A 86 23.86 -2.43 17.72
N GLU A 87 23.15 -2.32 16.60
CA GLU A 87 22.43 -1.10 16.21
C GLU A 87 21.02 -1.08 16.79
N ASP A 88 20.26 -2.17 16.64
CA ASP A 88 18.82 -2.17 16.94
C ASP A 88 18.52 -2.61 18.37
N LEU A 89 19.23 -3.63 18.86
CA LEU A 89 19.00 -4.19 20.19
C LEU A 89 19.91 -3.59 21.28
N ASN A 90 20.94 -2.84 20.89
CA ASN A 90 21.94 -2.22 21.79
C ASN A 90 22.46 -3.21 22.86
N LEU A 91 22.56 -4.49 22.50
CA LEU A 91 22.94 -5.59 23.39
C LEU A 91 24.45 -5.56 23.71
N ILE A 92 25.22 -4.83 22.92
CA ILE A 92 26.68 -4.73 23.04
C ILE A 92 27.02 -3.28 23.42
N ARG A 93 27.56 -3.07 24.62
CA ARG A 93 27.96 -1.73 25.06
C ARG A 93 29.20 -1.26 24.31
N ARG A 94 29.36 0.07 24.21
CA ARG A 94 30.53 0.70 23.57
C ARG A 94 31.83 0.22 24.27
N GLY A 95 32.64 -0.58 23.58
CA GLY A 95 33.90 -1.15 24.10
C GLY A 95 33.85 -2.64 24.47
N GLU A 96 32.70 -3.30 24.32
CA GLU A 96 32.54 -4.73 24.58
C GLU A 96 32.88 -5.57 23.32
N VAL A 97 33.64 -6.65 23.51
CA VAL A 97 34.12 -7.53 22.43
C VAL A 97 33.33 -8.83 22.48
N VAL A 98 32.56 -9.10 21.43
CA VAL A 98 31.79 -10.34 21.27
C VAL A 98 32.53 -11.26 20.30
N PHE A 99 32.69 -12.53 20.68
CA PHE A 99 33.32 -13.56 19.85
C PHE A 99 32.26 -14.54 19.37
N GLU A 100 32.33 -14.90 18.10
CA GLU A 100 31.55 -15.97 17.51
C GLU A 100 32.32 -17.30 17.70
N LEU A 101 31.68 -18.28 18.33
CA LEU A 101 32.21 -19.64 18.41
C LEU A 101 31.74 -20.40 17.16
N LEU A 102 32.62 -20.54 16.17
CA LEU A 102 32.33 -21.43 15.06
C LEU A 102 32.25 -22.88 15.59
N PRO A 103 31.22 -23.65 15.20
CA PRO A 103 31.16 -25.07 15.52
C PRO A 103 32.40 -25.77 14.95
N PRO A 104 32.92 -26.81 15.63
CA PRO A 104 34.11 -27.51 15.16
C PRO A 104 33.86 -28.01 13.74
N ALA A 105 34.71 -27.57 12.80
CA ALA A 105 34.76 -28.15 11.48
C ALA A 105 35.00 -29.65 11.67
N GLU A 106 34.08 -30.49 11.21
CA GLU A 106 34.23 -31.95 11.25
C GLU A 106 35.59 -32.30 10.63
N GLN A 107 36.56 -32.62 11.48
CA GLN A 107 37.82 -33.23 11.08
C GLN A 107 37.48 -34.66 10.69
N GLN A 108 37.09 -34.87 9.43
CA GLN A 108 36.96 -36.21 8.87
C GLN A 108 38.37 -36.76 8.58
N PRO A 109 38.67 -38.01 9.01
CA PRO A 109 39.98 -38.65 8.86
C PRO A 109 40.31 -39.06 7.42
#